data_AF-A0A2P4XWR9-F1
#
_entry.id   AF-A0A2P4XWR9-F1
#
_cell.length_a   1.000
_cell.length_b   1.000
_cell.length_c   1.000
_cell.angle_alpha   90.00
_cell.angle_beta   90.00
_cell.angle_gamma   90.00
#
_symmetry.space_group_name_H-M   'P 1'
#
loop_
_entity.id
_entity.type
_entity.pdbx_description
1 polymer ?
#
loop_
_entity_poly.entity_id
_entity_poly.type
_entity_poly.pdbx_seq_one_letter_code
_entity_poly.pdbx_strand_id
1 'polypeptide(L)'
;MVEGVELSDAVLRSYSVARNFAPQEDEEPNVQITSLDFHRNGERCVTSRSDGVMSMINCLSGTVAKTILTKRYGVDIVRFTHHPDCVIFSSANSANDHRIRYHSFFDNKFLRYYTGHTD
;
A
#
# COMPACT_ATOMS: atom_id res chain seq x y z
N MET A 1 -2.68 -12.28 -26.30
CA MET A 1 -4.03 -11.68 -26.42
C MET A 1 -4.86 -12.29 -25.32
N VAL A 2 -5.26 -11.51 -24.32
CA VAL A 2 -6.17 -11.99 -23.27
C VAL A 2 -7.57 -11.86 -23.84
N GLU A 3 -8.27 -12.97 -24.06
CA GLU A 3 -9.68 -12.93 -24.46
C GLU A 3 -10.48 -12.23 -23.35
N GLY A 4 -11.23 -11.20 -23.72
CA GLY A 4 -12.09 -10.48 -22.79
C GLY A 4 -13.22 -11.40 -22.30
N VAL A 5 -13.56 -11.30 -21.02
CA VAL A 5 -14.69 -12.04 -20.44
C VAL A 5 -16.00 -11.46 -20.96
N GLU A 6 -16.88 -12.30 -21.49
CA GLU A 6 -18.22 -11.89 -21.92
C GLU A 6 -19.08 -11.47 -20.71
N LEU A 7 -19.71 -10.30 -20.79
CA LEU A 7 -20.59 -9.75 -19.75
C LEU A 7 -21.94 -10.50 -19.75
N SER A 8 -21.98 -11.67 -19.13
CA SER A 8 -23.21 -12.44 -18.88
C SER A 8 -23.92 -12.02 -17.58
N ASP A 9 -25.20 -12.40 -17.42
CA ASP A 9 -25.95 -12.17 -16.17
C ASP A 9 -25.26 -12.80 -14.94
N ALA A 10 -24.62 -13.97 -15.13
CA ALA A 10 -23.86 -14.63 -14.07
C ALA A 10 -22.63 -13.79 -13.63
N VAL A 11 -21.92 -13.18 -14.59
CA VAL A 11 -20.79 -12.29 -14.32
C VAL A 11 -21.26 -11.02 -13.60
N LEU A 12 -22.34 -10.40 -14.08
CA LEU A 12 -22.89 -9.19 -13.45
C LEU A 12 -23.31 -9.43 -11.99
N ARG A 13 -23.92 -10.58 -11.71
CA ARG A 13 -24.33 -10.97 -10.34
C ARG A 13 -23.15 -11.36 -9.43
N SER A 14 -21.98 -11.63 -10.00
CA SER A 14 -20.77 -11.92 -9.22
C SER A 14 -20.11 -10.66 -8.67
N TYR A 15 -20.45 -9.47 -9.20
CA TYR A 15 -19.90 -8.21 -8.71
C TYR A 15 -20.50 -7.81 -7.38
N SER A 16 -19.66 -7.21 -6.53
CA SER A 16 -20.04 -6.57 -5.28
C SER A 16 -19.76 -5.08 -5.34
N VAL A 17 -20.52 -4.29 -4.59
CA VAL A 17 -20.23 -2.85 -4.44
C VAL A 17 -18.85 -2.69 -3.83
N ALA A 18 -17.99 -1.91 -4.48
CA ALA A 18 -16.67 -1.54 -4.00
C ALA A 18 -16.59 -0.04 -3.76
N ARG A 19 -15.80 0.36 -2.75
CA ARG A 19 -15.47 1.75 -2.53
C ARG A 19 -14.40 2.16 -3.53
N ASN A 20 -14.66 3.22 -4.29
CA ASN A 20 -13.64 3.86 -5.10
C ASN A 20 -12.93 4.95 -4.29
N PHE A 21 -11.60 4.94 -4.30
CA PHE A 21 -10.76 5.99 -3.71
C PHE A 21 -10.28 6.88 -4.86
N ALA A 22 -10.67 8.15 -4.83
CA ALA A 22 -10.20 9.10 -5.83
C ALA A 22 -8.67 9.22 -5.78
N PRO A 23 -8.00 9.46 -6.93
CA PRO A 23 -6.58 9.77 -6.96
C PRO A 23 -6.24 10.90 -6.00
N GLN A 24 -5.08 10.82 -5.36
CA GLN A 24 -4.58 11.95 -4.55
C GLN A 24 -4.17 13.11 -5.47
N GLU A 25 -4.32 14.36 -5.03
CA GLU A 25 -4.02 15.55 -5.86
C GLU A 25 -2.59 15.54 -6.42
N ASP A 26 -1.63 14.99 -5.67
CA ASP A 26 -0.22 14.88 -6.04
C ASP A 26 0.13 13.57 -6.78
N GLU A 27 -0.85 12.86 -7.33
CA GLU A 27 -0.66 11.59 -8.04
C GLU A 27 -0.16 11.81 -9.47
N GLU A 28 1.09 11.42 -9.72
CA GLU A 28 1.69 11.40 -11.06
C GLU A 28 0.92 10.46 -12.01
N PRO A 29 0.91 10.75 -13.32
CA PRO A 29 0.33 9.85 -14.30
C PRO A 29 1.04 8.49 -14.28
N ASN A 30 0.27 7.39 -14.38
CA ASN A 30 0.75 6.00 -14.39
C ASN A 30 1.35 5.49 -13.06
N VAL A 31 1.02 6.09 -11.93
CA VAL A 31 1.36 5.52 -10.62
C VAL A 31 0.54 4.24 -10.39
N GLN A 32 1.20 3.19 -9.93
CA GLN A 32 0.58 1.89 -9.68
C GLN A 32 0.64 1.56 -8.20
N ILE A 33 -0.41 0.91 -7.71
CA ILE A 33 -0.40 0.27 -6.39
C ILE A 33 0.52 -0.96 -6.49
N THR A 34 1.57 -1.00 -5.68
CA THR A 34 2.57 -2.08 -5.68
C THR A 34 2.23 -3.18 -4.69
N SER A 35 1.61 -2.83 -3.56
CA SER A 35 1.19 -3.80 -2.54
C SER A 35 0.02 -3.27 -1.73
N LEU A 36 -0.74 -4.21 -1.15
CA LEU A 36 -1.87 -3.97 -0.28
C LEU A 36 -1.88 -5.03 0.83
N ASP A 37 -2.17 -4.61 2.06
CA ASP A 37 -2.28 -5.52 3.20
C ASP A 37 -3.34 -5.06 4.20
N PHE A 38 -4.10 -6.01 4.75
CA PHE A 38 -5.06 -5.74 5.81
C PHE A 38 -4.46 -6.09 7.16
N HIS A 39 -4.70 -5.23 8.15
CA HIS A 39 -4.36 -5.57 9.53
C HIS A 39 -5.24 -6.74 9.98
N ARG A 40 -4.75 -7.56 10.92
CA ARG A 40 -5.42 -8.78 11.38
C ARG A 40 -6.83 -8.59 11.93
N ASN A 41 -7.15 -7.40 12.44
CA ASN A 41 -8.49 -7.07 12.93
C ASN A 41 -9.44 -6.57 11.81
N GLY A 42 -8.96 -6.40 10.58
CA GLY A 42 -9.76 -5.97 9.43
C GLY A 42 -10.15 -4.49 9.40
N GLU A 43 -9.84 -3.71 10.44
CA GLU A 43 -10.26 -2.30 10.54
C GLU A 43 -9.41 -1.36 9.69
N ARG A 44 -8.20 -1.81 9.31
CA ARG A 44 -7.23 -0.99 8.59
C ARG A 44 -6.64 -1.75 7.43
N CYS A 45 -6.43 -1.03 6.35
CA CYS A 45 -5.72 -1.47 5.16
C CYS A 45 -4.57 -0.50 4.89
N VAL A 46 -3.42 -1.01 4.48
CA VAL A 46 -2.31 -0.20 4.00
C VAL A 46 -2.08 -0.51 2.53
N THR A 47 -1.89 0.54 1.74
CA THR A 47 -1.49 0.43 0.34
C THR A 47 -0.16 1.13 0.12
N SER A 48 0.65 0.59 -0.79
CA SER A 48 1.87 1.23 -1.29
C SER A 48 1.74 1.53 -2.77
N ARG A 49 2.41 2.59 -3.19
CA ARG A 49 2.46 3.06 -4.58
C ARG A 49 3.89 3.13 -5.09
N SER A 50 4.03 2.98 -6.40
CA SER A 50 5.32 3.02 -7.10
C SER A 50 6.07 4.36 -6.97
N ASP A 51 5.37 5.45 -6.63
CA ASP A 51 5.96 6.78 -6.38
C ASP A 51 6.45 6.97 -4.94
N GLY A 52 6.43 5.93 -4.11
CA GLY A 52 6.91 5.99 -2.74
C GLY A 52 5.86 6.51 -1.75
N VAL A 53 4.57 6.51 -2.10
CA VAL A 53 3.48 6.89 -1.20
C VAL A 53 2.88 5.65 -0.53
N MET A 54 2.69 5.69 0.79
CA MET A 54 1.92 4.70 1.52
C MET A 54 0.69 5.34 2.14
N SER A 55 -0.48 4.72 1.95
CA SER A 55 -1.75 5.21 2.46
C SER A 55 -2.37 4.19 3.41
N MET A 56 -2.73 4.64 4.60
CA MET A 56 -3.50 3.87 5.57
C MET A 56 -4.98 4.24 5.43
N ILE A 57 -5.78 3.24 5.11
CA ILE A 57 -7.22 3.34 4.93
C ILE A 57 -7.91 2.78 6.17
N ASN A 58 -8.87 3.53 6.70
CA ASN A 58 -9.81 3.02 7.68
C ASN A 58 -10.93 2.28 6.93
N CYS A 59 -11.02 0.97 7.13
CA CYS A 59 -11.95 0.11 6.42
C CYS A 59 -13.40 0.28 6.90
N LEU A 60 -13.61 0.80 8.11
CA LEU A 60 -14.95 1.06 8.66
C LEU A 60 -15.55 2.34 8.06
N SER A 61 -14.76 3.42 7.97
CA SER A 61 -15.22 4.69 7.40
C SER A 61 -15.06 4.77 5.87
N GLY A 62 -14.21 3.91 5.29
CA GLY A 62 -13.88 3.96 3.86
C GLY A 62 -13.12 5.23 3.48
N THR A 63 -12.31 5.78 4.40
CA THR A 63 -11.52 7.00 4.19
C THR A 63 -10.04 6.74 4.41
N VAL A 64 -9.19 7.54 3.74
CA VAL A 64 -7.74 7.54 4.02
C VAL A 64 -7.52 8.22 5.37
N ALA A 65 -7.03 7.46 6.34
CA ALA A 65 -6.76 7.94 7.69
C ALA A 65 -5.43 8.68 7.77
N LYS A 66 -4.40 8.18 7.07
CA LYS A 66 -3.06 8.78 7.09
C LYS A 66 -2.27 8.42 5.85
N THR A 67 -1.41 9.33 5.41
CA THR A 67 -0.50 9.12 4.29
C THR A 67 0.93 9.36 4.76
N ILE A 68 1.85 8.47 4.38
CA ILE A 68 3.29 8.60 4.63
C ILE A 68 4.00 8.65 3.28
N LEU A 69 4.93 9.60 3.15
CA LEU A 69 5.74 9.79 1.95
C LEU A 69 7.14 9.24 2.19
N THR A 70 7.49 8.19 1.47
CA THR A 70 8.81 7.54 1.47
C THR A 70 9.48 7.67 0.09
N LYS A 71 9.22 8.78 -0.63
CA LYS A 71 9.74 9.02 -2.01
C LYS A 71 11.26 8.81 -2.13
N ARG A 72 12.04 9.24 -1.12
CA ARG A 72 13.50 9.06 -1.08
C ARG A 72 13.94 7.59 -1.16
N TYR A 73 13.17 6.69 -0.55
CA TYR A 73 13.53 5.27 -0.42
C TYR A 73 12.69 4.35 -1.31
N GLY A 74 11.54 4.85 -1.78
CA GLY A 74 10.50 4.05 -2.41
C GLY A 74 9.80 3.11 -1.44
N VAL A 75 8.80 2.42 -1.98
CA VAL A 75 8.16 1.27 -1.36
C VAL A 75 7.68 0.31 -2.45
N ASP A 76 7.90 -0.98 -2.26
CA ASP A 76 7.39 -2.02 -3.15
C ASP A 76 6.34 -2.86 -2.40
N ILE A 77 6.78 -3.72 -1.49
CA ILE A 77 5.91 -4.55 -0.67
C ILE A 77 5.75 -3.92 0.71
N VAL A 78 4.51 -3.75 1.16
CA VAL A 78 4.16 -3.26 2.50
C VAL A 78 3.28 -4.27 3.23
N ARG A 79 3.56 -4.50 4.51
CA ARG A 79 2.80 -5.40 5.39
C ARG A 79 2.63 -4.81 6.78
N PHE A 80 1.49 -5.06 7.40
CA PHE A 80 1.30 -4.77 8.82
C PHE A 80 2.15 -5.68 9.70
N THR A 81 2.48 -5.18 10.89
CA THR A 81 3.07 -6.02 11.94
C THR A 81 2.01 -6.43 12.97
N HIS A 82 2.37 -6.52 14.25
CA HIS A 82 1.43 -6.79 15.34
C HIS A 82 0.66 -5.54 15.78
N HIS A 83 1.20 -4.35 15.52
CA HIS A 83 0.57 -3.10 15.90
C HIS A 83 -0.18 -2.49 14.70
N PRO A 84 -1.42 -2.01 14.88
CA PRO A 84 -2.25 -1.47 13.78
C PRO A 84 -1.72 -0.17 13.18
N ASP A 85 -0.77 0.48 13.83
CA ASP A 85 -0.04 1.65 13.35
C ASP A 85 1.37 1.34 12.84
N CYS A 86 1.81 0.09 12.84
CA CYS A 86 3.17 -0.23 12.43
C CYS A 86 3.19 -1.15 11.21
N VAL A 87 4.06 -0.83 10.27
CA VAL A 87 4.25 -1.58 9.03
C VAL A 87 5.71 -1.90 8.81
N ILE A 88 5.96 -2.99 8.09
CA ILE A 88 7.24 -3.32 7.52
C ILE A 88 7.15 -3.21 6.00
N PHE A 89 8.17 -2.66 5.35
CA PHE A 89 8.16 -2.52 3.90
C PHE A 89 9.54 -2.65 3.25
N SER A 90 9.57 -3.09 2.00
CA SER A 90 10.78 -3.15 1.17
C SER A 90 11.04 -1.83 0.45
N SER A 91 12.31 -1.44 0.38
CA SER A 91 12.78 -0.34 -0.48
C SER A 91 12.61 -0.70 -1.95
N ALA A 92 12.29 0.28 -2.78
CA ALA A 92 12.05 0.06 -4.21
C ALA A 92 12.76 1.05 -5.14
N ASN A 93 13.30 2.15 -4.59
CA ASN A 93 13.78 3.28 -5.40
C ASN A 93 15.31 3.45 -5.35
N SER A 94 15.82 4.42 -6.11
CA SER A 94 17.21 4.83 -6.37
C SER A 94 18.16 4.98 -5.17
N ALA A 95 17.68 4.79 -3.94
CA ALA A 95 18.55 4.70 -2.76
C ALA A 95 19.48 3.47 -2.83
N ASN A 96 19.13 2.44 -3.61
CA ASN A 96 19.88 1.20 -3.82
C ASN A 96 20.44 0.59 -2.51
N ASP A 97 19.71 0.78 -1.40
CA ASP A 97 20.14 0.34 -0.07
C ASP A 97 19.56 -1.02 0.30
N HIS A 98 18.63 -1.54 -0.51
CA HIS A 98 17.96 -2.84 -0.36
C HIS A 98 17.42 -3.09 1.05
N ARG A 99 17.13 -2.02 1.82
CA ARG A 99 16.72 -2.17 3.22
C ARG A 99 15.27 -2.58 3.31
N ILE A 100 14.97 -3.39 4.32
CA ILE A 100 13.62 -3.52 4.83
C ILE A 100 13.46 -2.54 6.00
N ARG A 101 12.38 -1.77 6.01
CA ARG A 101 12.14 -0.72 7.01
C ARG A 101 10.92 -1.06 7.85
N TYR A 102 11.09 -0.97 9.17
CA TYR A 102 9.99 -0.99 10.12
C TYR A 102 9.61 0.45 10.47
N HIS A 103 8.36 0.82 10.23
CA HIS A 103 7.88 2.20 10.31
C HIS A 103 6.57 2.30 11.09
N SER A 104 6.47 3.35 11.90
CA SER A 104 5.29 3.72 12.66
C SER A 104 4.51 4.82 11.93
N PHE A 105 3.28 4.51 11.52
CA PHE A 105 2.30 5.50 11.06
C PHE A 105 1.85 6.41 12.20
N PHE A 106 1.91 5.99 13.47
CA PHE A 106 1.43 6.80 14.59
C PHE A 106 2.22 8.11 14.71
N ASP A 107 3.54 8.01 14.83
CA ASP A 107 4.46 9.14 15.04
C ASP A 107 5.39 9.43 13.85
N ASN A 108 5.17 8.77 12.71
CA ASN A 108 5.96 8.93 11.49
C ASN A 108 7.47 8.72 11.71
N LYS A 109 7.82 7.59 12.33
CA LYS A 109 9.22 7.24 12.63
C LYS A 109 9.61 5.89 12.09
N PHE A 110 10.85 5.83 11.60
CA PHE A 110 11.54 4.57 11.38
C PHE A 110 11.94 3.98 12.73
N LEU A 111 11.34 2.83 13.05
CA LEU A 111 11.60 2.10 14.28
C LEU A 111 12.84 1.20 14.14
N ARG A 112 13.05 0.62 12.95
CA ARG A 112 14.19 -0.26 12.67
C ARG A 112 14.49 -0.37 11.18
N TYR A 113 15.75 -0.65 10.88
CA TYR A 113 16.23 -0.97 9.54
C TYR A 113 16.82 -2.38 9.56
N TYR A 114 16.52 -3.17 8.54
CA TYR A 114 17.10 -4.49 8.33
C TYR A 114 17.93 -4.46 7.04
N THR A 115 19.19 -4.89 7.17
CA THR A 115 20.19 -4.94 6.11
C THR A 115 20.55 -6.40 5.84
N GLY A 116 20.97 -6.73 4.62
CA GLY A 116 21.43 -8.07 4.24
C GLY A 116 20.95 -8.51 2.87
N HIS A 117 19.85 -7.93 2.38
CA HIS A 117 19.46 -8.06 0.97
C HIS A 117 20.43 -7.24 0.11
N THR A 118 20.87 -7.83 -0.98
CA THR A 118 21.96 -7.28 -1.81
C THR A 118 21.70 -7.37 -3.31
N ASP A 119 20.61 -8.02 -3.73
CA ASP A 119 20.13 -8.15 -5.10
C ASP A 119 18.60 -8.20 -5.11
#